data_AF-A0A857JDK9-F1
#
_entry.id   AF-A0A857JDK9-F1
#
_cell.length_a   1.000
_cell.length_b   1.000
_cell.length_c   1.000
_cell.angle_alpha   90.00
_cell.angle_beta   90.00
_cell.angle_gamma   90.00
#
_symmetry.space_group_name_H-M   'P 1'
#
loop_
_entity.id
_entity.type
_entity.pdbx_description
1 polymer ?
#
loop_
_entity_poly.entity_id
_entity_poly.type
_entity_poly.pdbx_seq_one_letter_code
_entity_poly.pdbx_strand_id
1 'polypeptide(L)'
;MQIQQSKTSLFDYLNNTSDADAALQSVVDAQKNNLYAGLSDVENNLATGNIDDALERLKSGENGVNLKTLDNMLSFNMRGVTEDLTDRAKDLGLTFDVKLTQVDGAWVVSSEHAPEHKGLAQLQQYLDRNPKLQSKLDDLNSLSEFYELGQSQEYAKELQAADVHEDDVVTYLTQSREYLFSLDSFYLSDAGLSIASRGESEGLFEQVKNTLGLTSEEA
;
A
#
# COMPACT_ATOMS: atom_id res chain seq x y z
N MET A 1 -14.37 -28.30 -22.58
CA MET A 1 -13.71 -28.03 -21.29
C MET A 1 -14.75 -28.22 -20.19
N GLN A 2 -14.50 -29.14 -19.25
CA GLN A 2 -15.35 -29.34 -18.07
C GLN A 2 -15.02 -28.25 -17.05
N ILE A 3 -16.02 -27.47 -16.65
CA ILE A 3 -15.93 -26.62 -15.46
C ILE A 3 -15.99 -27.56 -14.26
N GLN A 4 -14.87 -27.76 -13.56
CA GLN A 4 -14.86 -28.43 -12.26
C GLN A 4 -15.65 -27.56 -11.29
N GLN A 5 -16.90 -27.93 -11.03
CA GLN A 5 -17.70 -27.34 -9.97
C GLN A 5 -17.09 -27.74 -8.62
N SER A 6 -16.43 -26.80 -7.95
CA SER A 6 -16.16 -26.85 -6.52
C SER A 6 -17.51 -26.82 -5.77
N LYS A 7 -18.16 -27.98 -5.67
CA LYS A 7 -19.36 -28.18 -4.85
C LYS A 7 -18.95 -28.40 -3.40
N THR A 8 -18.76 -27.31 -2.69
CA THR A 8 -18.96 -27.28 -1.24
C THR A 8 -19.99 -26.19 -1.00
N SER A 9 -21.23 -26.60 -0.76
CA SER A 9 -22.32 -25.64 -0.57
C SER A 9 -22.22 -25.04 0.83
N LEU A 10 -22.77 -23.84 1.03
CA LEU A 10 -22.88 -23.19 2.34
C LEU A 10 -23.56 -24.08 3.42
N PHE A 11 -24.32 -25.09 2.99
CA PHE A 11 -24.96 -26.07 3.87
C PHE A 11 -24.00 -27.14 4.40
N ASP A 12 -22.96 -27.50 3.64
CA ASP A 12 -21.92 -28.44 4.09
C ASP A 12 -21.02 -27.81 5.17
N TYR A 13 -20.91 -26.48 5.11
CA TYR A 13 -20.09 -25.64 5.96
C TYR A 13 -20.64 -25.46 7.38
N LEU A 14 -21.97 -25.54 7.56
CA LEU A 14 -22.62 -25.43 8.87
C LEU A 14 -22.59 -26.73 9.70
N ASN A 15 -22.29 -27.87 9.08
CA ASN A 15 -22.39 -29.19 9.69
C ASN A 15 -21.05 -29.81 10.14
N ASN A 16 -19.90 -29.26 9.74
CA ASN A 16 -18.58 -29.80 10.08
C ASN A 16 -17.58 -28.66 10.37
N THR A 17 -17.45 -28.28 11.64
CA THR A 17 -16.65 -27.14 12.08
C THR A 17 -15.15 -27.29 11.86
N SER A 18 -14.58 -28.51 11.88
CA SER A 18 -13.14 -28.71 11.67
C SER A 18 -12.72 -28.63 10.19
N ASP A 19 -13.57 -29.07 9.27
CA ASP A 19 -13.31 -29.00 7.83
C ASP A 19 -13.62 -27.60 7.27
N ALA A 20 -14.54 -26.87 7.91
CA ALA A 20 -14.89 -25.50 7.55
C ALA A 20 -13.72 -24.51 7.77
N ASP A 21 -12.96 -24.65 8.86
CA ASP A 21 -11.79 -23.82 9.14
C ASP A 21 -10.64 -24.12 8.18
N ALA A 22 -10.38 -25.39 7.86
CA ALA A 22 -9.36 -25.77 6.87
C ALA A 22 -9.77 -25.37 5.44
N ALA A 23 -11.05 -25.48 5.10
CA ALA A 23 -11.59 -25.03 3.83
C ALA A 23 -11.51 -23.49 3.71
N LEU A 24 -11.91 -22.74 4.74
CA LEU A 24 -11.71 -21.30 4.81
C LEU A 24 -10.24 -20.94 4.66
N GLN A 25 -9.37 -21.59 5.42
CA GLN A 25 -7.95 -21.29 5.39
C GLN A 25 -7.39 -21.58 4.00
N SER A 26 -7.82 -22.65 3.33
CA SER A 26 -7.42 -22.94 1.96
C SER A 26 -7.99 -21.95 0.92
N VAL A 27 -9.21 -21.43 1.12
CA VAL A 27 -9.81 -20.39 0.28
C VAL A 27 -9.11 -19.05 0.51
N VAL A 28 -8.81 -18.72 1.76
CA VAL A 28 -8.06 -17.54 2.17
C VAL A 28 -6.62 -17.61 1.66
N ASP A 29 -5.97 -18.77 1.72
CA ASP A 29 -4.61 -18.96 1.25
C ASP A 29 -4.55 -19.01 -0.29
N ALA A 30 -5.56 -19.57 -0.95
CA ALA A 30 -5.71 -19.50 -2.41
C ALA A 30 -5.99 -18.06 -2.87
N GLN A 31 -6.83 -17.31 -2.14
CA GLN A 31 -7.02 -15.88 -2.39
C GLN A 31 -5.72 -15.12 -2.16
N LYS A 32 -5.03 -15.31 -1.04
CA LYS A 32 -3.73 -14.70 -0.78
C LYS A 32 -2.76 -14.98 -1.92
N ASN A 33 -2.63 -16.23 -2.38
CA ASN A 33 -1.72 -16.60 -3.46
C ASN A 33 -2.09 -15.95 -4.80
N ASN A 34 -3.38 -15.90 -5.16
CA ASN A 34 -3.85 -15.20 -6.36
C ASN A 34 -3.66 -13.67 -6.25
N LEU A 35 -3.80 -13.12 -5.05
CA LEU A 35 -3.59 -11.70 -4.77
C LEU A 35 -2.10 -11.34 -4.79
N TYR A 36 -1.21 -12.17 -4.24
CA TYR A 36 0.24 -12.00 -4.34
C TYR A 36 0.73 -12.14 -5.78
N ALA A 37 0.13 -13.04 -6.57
CA ALA A 37 0.40 -13.11 -8.01
C ALA A 37 -0.07 -11.84 -8.73
N GLY A 38 -1.29 -11.34 -8.43
CA GLY A 38 -1.80 -10.10 -8.99
C GLY A 38 -0.99 -8.87 -8.56
N LEU A 39 -0.45 -8.85 -7.34
CA LEU A 39 0.43 -7.81 -6.84
C LEU A 39 1.81 -7.87 -7.49
N SER A 40 2.40 -9.06 -7.61
CA SER A 40 3.67 -9.23 -8.32
C SER A 40 3.53 -8.88 -9.80
N ASP A 41 2.39 -9.17 -10.43
CA ASP A 41 2.08 -8.70 -11.78
C ASP A 41 1.97 -7.17 -11.81
N VAL A 42 1.34 -6.54 -10.81
CA VAL A 42 1.30 -5.08 -10.68
C VAL A 42 2.71 -4.51 -10.52
N GLU A 43 3.51 -4.99 -9.56
CA GLU A 43 4.90 -4.58 -9.30
C GLU A 43 5.79 -4.74 -10.53
N ASN A 44 5.65 -5.86 -11.25
CA ASN A 44 6.38 -6.07 -12.51
C ASN A 44 5.93 -5.08 -13.60
N ASN A 45 4.66 -4.72 -13.66
CA ASN A 45 4.16 -3.68 -14.58
C ASN A 45 4.63 -2.28 -14.15
N LEU A 46 4.75 -2.00 -12.84
CA LEU A 46 5.34 -0.78 -12.31
C LEU A 46 6.82 -0.67 -12.72
N ALA A 47 7.59 -1.74 -12.53
CA ALA A 47 9.01 -1.79 -12.88
C ALA A 47 9.28 -1.75 -14.39
N THR A 48 8.33 -2.21 -15.22
CA THR A 48 8.45 -2.21 -16.69
C THR A 48 7.80 -1.01 -17.38
N GLY A 49 7.11 -0.14 -16.63
CA GLY A 49 6.48 1.09 -17.14
C GLY A 49 5.04 0.93 -17.64
N ASN A 50 4.42 -0.25 -17.51
CA ASN A 50 3.03 -0.54 -17.91
C ASN A 50 2.02 -0.21 -16.80
N ILE A 51 2.20 0.93 -16.13
CA ILE A 51 1.41 1.32 -14.96
C ILE A 51 -0.07 1.54 -15.33
N ASP A 52 -0.31 2.10 -16.51
CA ASP A 52 -1.66 2.44 -16.96
C ASP A 52 -2.51 1.18 -17.20
N ASP A 53 -1.94 0.15 -17.82
CA ASP A 53 -2.60 -1.16 -18.03
C ASP A 53 -2.91 -1.86 -16.69
N ALA A 54 -1.98 -1.78 -15.73
CA ALA A 54 -2.18 -2.34 -14.40
C ALA A 54 -3.32 -1.63 -13.64
N LEU A 55 -3.39 -0.30 -13.75
CA LEU A 55 -4.44 0.51 -13.14
C LEU A 55 -5.80 0.28 -13.81
N GLU A 56 -5.85 0.11 -15.13
CA GLU A 56 -7.08 -0.23 -15.84
C GLU A 56 -7.62 -1.61 -15.44
N ARG A 57 -6.74 -2.60 -15.26
CA ARG A 57 -7.09 -3.94 -14.74
C ARG A 57 -7.58 -3.91 -13.30
N LEU A 58 -7.00 -3.04 -12.48
CA LEU A 58 -7.47 -2.81 -11.11
C LEU A 58 -8.87 -2.20 -11.09
N LYS A 59 -9.14 -1.24 -11.97
CA LYS A 59 -10.45 -0.57 -12.06
C LYS A 59 -11.55 -1.48 -12.60
N SER A 60 -11.24 -2.26 -13.63
CA SER A 60 -12.17 -3.23 -14.20
C SER A 60 -12.43 -4.40 -13.26
N GLY A 61 -11.58 -4.61 -12.25
CA GLY A 61 -11.63 -5.78 -11.37
C GLY A 61 -11.36 -7.08 -12.13
N GLU A 62 -10.78 -7.01 -13.33
CA GLU A 62 -10.50 -8.15 -14.20
C GLU A 62 -9.55 -9.16 -13.52
N ASN A 63 -8.70 -8.67 -12.62
CA ASN A 63 -7.80 -9.49 -11.80
C ASN A 63 -8.37 -9.83 -10.40
N GLY A 64 -9.62 -9.45 -10.11
CA GLY A 64 -10.24 -9.63 -8.78
C GLY A 64 -9.71 -8.68 -7.68
N VAL A 65 -8.83 -7.73 -8.03
CA VAL A 65 -8.26 -6.71 -7.15
C VAL A 65 -8.88 -5.36 -7.48
N ASN A 66 -9.48 -4.70 -6.50
CA ASN A 66 -9.94 -3.31 -6.60
C ASN A 66 -9.32 -2.47 -5.45
N LEU A 67 -9.51 -1.15 -5.47
CA LEU A 67 -8.96 -0.25 -4.43
C LEU A 67 -9.30 -0.68 -3.00
N LYS A 68 -10.52 -1.17 -2.77
CA LYS A 68 -10.94 -1.66 -1.45
C LYS A 68 -10.21 -2.94 -1.05
N THR A 69 -9.96 -3.85 -2.00
CA THR A 69 -9.14 -5.04 -1.75
C THR A 69 -7.70 -4.65 -1.41
N LEU A 70 -7.11 -3.71 -2.15
CA LEU A 70 -5.76 -3.19 -1.85
C LEU A 70 -5.69 -2.54 -0.47
N ASP A 71 -6.66 -1.69 -0.13
CA ASP A 71 -6.74 -1.03 1.17
C ASP A 71 -6.77 -2.04 2.33
N ASN A 72 -7.58 -3.09 2.18
CA ASN A 72 -7.66 -4.17 3.16
C ASN A 72 -6.34 -4.96 3.24
N MET A 73 -5.68 -5.21 2.11
CA MET A 73 -4.38 -5.90 2.08
C MET A 73 -3.29 -5.07 2.74
N LEU A 74 -3.23 -3.76 2.45
CA LEU A 74 -2.30 -2.83 3.07
C LEU A 74 -2.53 -2.81 4.58
N SER A 75 -3.78 -2.60 5.01
CA SER A 75 -4.17 -2.60 6.43
C SER A 75 -3.84 -3.92 7.13
N PHE A 76 -4.06 -5.07 6.48
CA PHE A 76 -3.78 -6.39 7.05
C PHE A 76 -2.27 -6.63 7.20
N ASN A 77 -1.49 -6.35 6.16
CA ASN A 77 -0.04 -6.57 6.18
C ASN A 77 0.69 -5.56 7.07
N MET A 78 0.18 -4.33 7.17
CA MET A 78 0.72 -3.30 8.06
C MET A 78 0.66 -3.72 9.52
N ARG A 79 -0.44 -4.34 10.00
CA ARG A 79 -0.59 -4.67 11.44
C ARG A 79 0.59 -5.45 12.00
N GLY A 80 0.97 -6.55 11.35
CA GLY A 80 2.06 -7.39 11.84
C GLY A 80 3.43 -6.71 11.78
N VAL A 81 3.66 -5.87 10.77
CA VAL A 81 4.90 -5.11 10.61
C VAL A 81 4.96 -3.97 11.64
N THR A 82 3.84 -3.27 11.86
CA THR A 82 3.70 -2.24 12.88
C THR A 82 3.95 -2.79 14.27
N GLU A 83 3.30 -3.90 14.63
CA GLU A 83 3.50 -4.55 15.94
C GLU A 83 4.98 -4.92 16.15
N ASP A 84 5.59 -5.63 15.19
CA ASP A 84 6.99 -6.06 15.27
C ASP A 84 7.96 -4.88 15.41
N LEU A 85 7.85 -3.87 14.54
CA LEU A 85 8.77 -2.72 14.55
C LEU A 85 8.55 -1.81 15.76
N THR A 86 7.30 -1.62 16.20
CA THR A 86 6.99 -0.77 17.36
C THR A 86 7.49 -1.41 18.66
N ASP A 87 7.24 -2.71 18.85
CA ASP A 87 7.72 -3.42 20.03
C ASP A 87 9.24 -3.47 20.04
N ARG A 88 9.85 -3.73 18.89
CA ARG A 88 11.31 -3.70 18.75
C ARG A 88 11.90 -2.32 19.05
N ALA A 89 11.27 -1.24 18.58
CA ALA A 89 11.72 0.11 18.86
C ALA A 89 11.65 0.45 20.35
N LYS A 90 10.56 0.06 21.03
CA LYS A 90 10.39 0.22 22.47
C LYS A 90 11.45 -0.54 23.27
N ASP A 91 11.72 -1.80 22.91
CA ASP A 91 12.77 -2.61 23.54
C ASP A 91 14.16 -2.00 23.40
N LEU A 92 14.39 -1.26 22.32
CA LEU A 92 15.65 -0.54 22.03
C LEU A 92 15.70 0.88 22.62
N GLY A 93 14.64 1.31 23.33
CA GLY A 93 14.54 2.63 23.94
C GLY A 93 14.37 3.77 22.94
N LEU A 94 13.83 3.50 21.75
CA LEU A 94 13.54 4.50 20.73
C LEU A 94 12.19 5.17 21.05
N THR A 95 12.24 6.25 21.85
CA THR A 95 11.05 7.04 22.25
C THR A 95 10.88 8.31 21.42
N PHE A 96 11.33 8.26 20.17
CA PHE A 96 11.36 9.39 19.24
C PHE A 96 11.13 8.87 17.82
N ASP A 97 10.78 9.76 16.91
CA ASP A 97 10.45 9.37 15.54
C ASP A 97 11.67 8.81 14.81
N VAL A 98 11.45 7.65 14.20
CA VAL A 98 12.43 6.91 13.40
C VAL A 98 11.93 6.85 11.98
N LYS A 99 12.79 7.18 11.02
CA LYS A 99 12.50 7.10 9.59
C LYS A 99 13.22 5.89 9.00
N LEU A 100 12.48 5.05 8.29
CA LEU A 100 13.03 4.01 7.42
C LEU A 100 12.96 4.53 5.99
N THR A 101 14.08 4.62 5.30
CA THR A 101 14.13 5.12 3.91
C THR A 101 14.82 4.08 3.03
N GLN A 102 14.35 3.91 1.79
CA GLN A 102 15.01 3.02 0.85
C GLN A 102 16.29 3.68 0.30
N VAL A 103 17.44 3.02 0.44
CA VAL A 103 18.73 3.47 -0.11
C VAL A 103 19.42 2.27 -0.75
N ASP A 104 19.76 2.36 -2.03
CA ASP A 104 20.42 1.30 -2.80
C ASP A 104 19.70 -0.07 -2.69
N GLY A 105 18.37 -0.06 -2.59
CA GLY A 105 17.53 -1.27 -2.47
C GLY A 105 17.49 -1.90 -1.08
N ALA A 106 17.92 -1.18 -0.05
CA ALA A 106 17.81 -1.61 1.35
C ALA A 106 17.13 -0.55 2.22
N TRP A 107 16.38 -0.99 3.23
CA TRP A 107 15.76 -0.10 4.21
C TRP A 107 16.78 0.37 5.25
N VAL A 108 17.02 1.68 5.27
CA VAL A 108 17.95 2.34 6.18
C VAL A 108 17.22 3.10 7.27
N VAL A 109 17.61 2.86 8.52
CA VAL A 109 17.06 3.45 9.73
C VAL A 109 17.80 4.75 10.04
N SER A 110 17.05 5.82 10.27
CA SER A 110 17.58 7.12 10.63
C SER A 110 16.64 7.85 11.59
N SER A 111 17.13 8.91 12.23
CA SER A 111 16.28 9.85 12.98
C SER A 111 16.92 11.23 12.95
N GLU A 112 16.10 12.25 12.75
CA GLU A 112 16.53 13.65 12.85
C GLU A 112 16.67 14.11 14.32
N HIS A 113 15.95 13.46 15.23
CA HIS A 113 15.89 13.83 16.64
C HIS A 113 17.11 13.35 17.44
N ALA A 114 17.56 12.12 17.18
CA ALA A 114 18.65 11.49 17.93
C ALA A 114 19.51 10.57 17.05
N PRO A 115 20.26 11.11 16.07
CA PRO A 115 20.97 10.33 15.06
C PRO A 115 22.06 9.40 15.62
N GLU A 116 22.62 9.71 16.80
CA GLU A 116 23.67 8.90 17.45
C GLU A 116 23.13 7.86 18.44
N HIS A 117 21.80 7.70 18.55
CA HIS A 117 21.21 6.77 19.50
C HIS A 117 21.55 5.32 19.14
N LYS A 118 22.12 4.57 20.09
CA LYS A 118 22.57 3.18 19.87
C LYS A 118 21.45 2.25 19.41
N GLY A 119 20.21 2.53 19.82
CA GLY A 119 19.02 1.78 19.38
C GLY A 119 18.80 1.83 17.87
N LEU A 120 19.20 2.91 17.18
CA LEU A 120 19.05 3.01 15.71
C LEU A 120 19.93 1.98 14.99
N ALA A 121 21.19 1.85 15.40
CA ALA A 121 22.10 0.85 14.84
C ALA A 121 21.63 -0.59 15.15
N GLN A 122 21.02 -0.81 16.32
CA GLN A 122 20.44 -2.10 16.68
C GLN A 122 19.17 -2.44 15.89
N LEU A 123 18.36 -1.44 15.57
CA LEU A 123 17.19 -1.58 14.71
C LEU A 123 17.62 -1.81 13.25
N GLN A 124 18.63 -1.10 12.75
CA GLN A 124 19.23 -1.38 11.43
C GLN A 124 19.70 -2.83 11.36
N GLN A 125 20.48 -3.28 12.34
CA GLN A 125 20.96 -4.67 12.37
C GLN A 125 19.82 -5.70 12.44
N TYR A 126 18.70 -5.34 13.07
CA TYR A 126 17.50 -6.19 13.07
C TYR A 126 16.90 -6.30 11.67
N LEU A 127 16.72 -5.18 10.96
CA LEU A 127 16.26 -5.18 9.56
C LEU A 127 17.21 -5.96 8.65
N ASP A 128 18.52 -5.73 8.76
CA ASP A 128 19.56 -6.39 7.94
C ASP A 128 19.54 -7.91 8.09
N ARG A 129 19.22 -8.40 9.29
CA ARG A 129 19.15 -9.84 9.59
C ARG A 129 17.82 -10.47 9.19
N ASN A 130 16.83 -9.66 8.84
CA ASN A 130 15.47 -10.08 8.53
C ASN A 130 15.09 -9.74 7.09
N PRO A 131 15.61 -10.49 6.09
CA PRO A 131 15.30 -10.23 4.68
C PRO A 131 13.80 -10.37 4.37
N LYS A 132 13.07 -11.20 5.13
CA LYS A 132 11.61 -11.30 5.01
C LYS A 132 10.88 -10.02 5.43
N LEU A 133 11.42 -9.28 6.41
CA LEU A 133 10.85 -8.02 6.86
C LEU A 133 11.16 -6.92 5.85
N GLN A 134 12.36 -6.91 5.27
CA GLN A 134 12.70 -5.97 4.20
C GLN A 134 11.79 -6.16 2.98
N SER A 135 11.64 -7.40 2.50
CA SER A 135 10.70 -7.70 1.40
C SER A 135 9.27 -7.31 1.75
N LYS A 136 8.81 -7.49 2.99
CA LYS A 136 7.48 -7.02 3.41
C LYS A 136 7.34 -5.50 3.38
N LEU A 137 8.39 -4.75 3.73
CA LEU A 137 8.39 -3.30 3.64
C LEU A 137 8.37 -2.84 2.18
N ASP A 138 9.08 -3.54 1.29
CA ASP A 138 9.02 -3.30 -0.17
C ASP A 138 7.61 -3.53 -0.72
N ASP A 139 7.00 -4.68 -0.39
CA ASP A 139 5.62 -5.02 -0.79
C ASP A 139 4.63 -3.96 -0.27
N LEU A 140 4.79 -3.51 0.98
CA LEU A 140 3.92 -2.51 1.60
C LEU A 140 4.06 -1.13 0.96
N ASN A 141 5.28 -0.72 0.62
CA ASN A 141 5.53 0.55 -0.06
C ASN A 141 4.87 0.54 -1.45
N SER A 142 5.12 -0.52 -2.22
CA SER A 142 4.56 -0.72 -3.57
C SER A 142 3.03 -0.79 -3.55
N LEU A 143 2.44 -1.49 -2.56
CA LEU A 143 0.99 -1.54 -2.36
C LEU A 143 0.40 -0.17 -2.05
N SER A 144 1.09 0.62 -1.23
CA SER A 144 0.66 1.97 -0.87
C SER A 144 0.68 2.88 -2.10
N GLU A 145 1.79 2.93 -2.82
CA GLU A 145 1.92 3.70 -4.07
C GLU A 145 0.84 3.35 -5.08
N PHE A 146 0.61 2.05 -5.29
CA PHE A 146 -0.39 1.60 -6.26
C PHE A 146 -1.81 1.96 -5.84
N TYR A 147 -2.11 1.88 -4.54
CA TYR A 147 -3.38 2.35 -3.99
C TYR A 147 -3.56 3.85 -4.23
N GLU A 148 -2.55 4.67 -3.90
CA GLU A 148 -2.59 6.12 -4.06
C GLU A 148 -2.70 6.55 -5.52
N LEU A 149 -1.99 5.88 -6.44
CA LEU A 149 -2.13 6.10 -7.88
C LEU A 149 -3.56 5.81 -8.34
N GLY A 150 -4.15 4.71 -7.88
CA GLY A 150 -5.53 4.38 -8.20
C GLY A 150 -6.52 5.42 -7.65
N GLN A 151 -6.27 6.00 -6.47
CA GLN A 151 -7.05 7.13 -5.94
C GLN A 151 -6.87 8.39 -6.81
N SER A 152 -5.63 8.77 -7.15
CA SER A 152 -5.37 9.90 -8.04
C SER A 152 -6.10 9.77 -9.37
N GLN A 153 -6.24 8.56 -9.91
CA GLN A 153 -7.02 8.38 -11.13
C GLN A 153 -8.55 8.48 -10.94
N GLU A 154 -9.09 8.24 -9.74
CA GLU A 154 -10.51 8.54 -9.46
C GLU A 154 -10.70 10.06 -9.31
N TYR A 155 -9.80 10.75 -8.61
CA TYR A 155 -9.79 12.21 -8.53
C TYR A 155 -9.65 12.90 -9.88
N ALA A 156 -8.85 12.35 -10.80
CA ALA A 156 -8.76 12.86 -12.16
C ALA A 156 -10.11 12.81 -12.91
N LYS A 157 -10.95 11.79 -12.66
CA LYS A 157 -12.30 11.74 -13.22
C LYS A 157 -13.21 12.81 -12.62
N GLU A 158 -13.03 13.12 -11.33
CA GLU A 158 -13.76 14.22 -10.68
C GLU A 158 -13.37 15.57 -11.30
N LEU A 159 -12.08 15.81 -11.57
CA LEU A 159 -11.63 17.01 -12.28
C LEU A 159 -12.23 17.08 -13.69
N GLN A 160 -12.25 15.97 -14.43
CA GLN A 160 -12.89 15.91 -15.76
C GLN A 160 -14.41 16.20 -15.67
N ALA A 161 -15.09 15.68 -14.65
CA ALA A 161 -16.51 15.94 -14.43
C ALA A 161 -16.79 17.41 -14.05
N ALA A 162 -15.80 18.10 -13.49
CA ALA A 162 -15.84 19.53 -13.20
C ALA A 162 -15.42 20.43 -14.38
N ASP A 163 -15.32 19.87 -15.60
CA ASP A 163 -14.94 20.57 -16.84
C ASP A 163 -13.53 21.20 -16.78
N VAL A 164 -12.63 20.61 -15.99
CA VAL A 164 -11.21 20.96 -15.98
C VAL A 164 -10.57 20.57 -17.31
N HIS A 165 -9.69 21.41 -17.83
CA HIS A 165 -9.02 21.19 -19.11
C HIS A 165 -8.17 19.90 -19.08
N GLU A 166 -8.18 19.14 -20.18
CA GLU A 166 -7.49 17.85 -20.28
C GLU A 166 -5.99 17.95 -19.92
N ASP A 167 -5.32 19.01 -20.39
CA ASP A 167 -3.91 19.27 -20.06
C ASP A 167 -3.65 19.42 -18.55
N ASP A 168 -4.58 20.01 -17.80
CA ASP A 168 -4.46 20.19 -16.35
C ASP A 168 -4.68 18.84 -15.62
N VAL A 169 -5.58 18.00 -16.12
CA VAL A 169 -5.80 16.64 -15.61
C VAL A 169 -4.58 15.75 -15.84
N VAL A 170 -3.97 15.83 -17.03
CA VAL A 170 -2.73 15.10 -17.37
C VAL A 170 -1.57 15.59 -16.50
N THR A 171 -1.47 16.91 -16.28
CA THR A 171 -0.47 17.50 -15.40
C THR A 171 -0.62 16.99 -13.96
N TYR A 172 -1.84 16.99 -13.43
CA TYR A 172 -2.15 16.45 -12.11
C TYR A 172 -1.73 14.98 -11.97
N LEU A 173 -2.09 14.13 -12.93
CA LEU A 173 -1.74 12.71 -12.90
C LEU A 173 -0.23 12.48 -12.96
N THR A 174 0.47 13.24 -13.80
CA THR A 174 1.94 13.15 -13.95
C THR A 174 2.64 13.56 -12.66
N GLN A 175 2.26 14.71 -12.09
CA GLN A 175 2.86 15.21 -10.85
C GLN A 175 2.53 14.32 -9.65
N SER A 176 1.29 13.80 -9.57
CA SER A 176 0.90 12.86 -8.53
C SER A 176 1.77 11.61 -8.57
N ARG A 177 1.98 11.05 -9.76
CA ARG A 177 2.83 9.87 -9.95
C ARG A 177 4.27 10.13 -9.51
N GLU A 178 4.89 11.20 -10.00
CA GLU A 178 6.26 11.54 -9.65
C GLU A 178 6.43 11.77 -8.14
N TYR A 179 5.49 12.47 -7.51
CA TYR A 179 5.53 12.74 -6.09
C TYR A 179 5.34 11.47 -5.25
N LEU A 180 4.34 10.65 -5.56
CA LEU A 180 4.05 9.42 -4.81
C LEU A 180 5.24 8.43 -4.84
N PHE A 181 5.90 8.27 -5.99
CA PHE A 181 7.11 7.45 -6.12
C PHE A 181 8.36 8.06 -5.47
N SER A 182 8.32 9.33 -5.07
CA SER A 182 9.42 9.93 -4.31
C SER A 182 9.33 9.65 -2.81
N LEU A 183 8.20 9.10 -2.34
CA LEU A 183 7.88 8.90 -0.94
C LEU A 183 8.23 7.48 -0.45
N ASP A 184 9.45 7.04 -0.73
CA ASP A 184 10.00 5.72 -0.35
C ASP A 184 10.42 5.65 1.12
N SER A 185 9.49 5.95 2.02
CA SER A 185 9.79 5.96 3.44
C SER A 185 8.65 5.53 4.34
N PHE A 186 9.02 4.97 5.49
CA PHE A 186 8.13 4.73 6.61
C PHE A 186 8.54 5.59 7.80
N TYR A 187 7.55 6.00 8.58
CA TYR A 187 7.76 6.70 9.85
C TYR A 187 7.27 5.83 10.99
N LEU A 188 8.16 5.55 11.93
CA LEU A 188 7.88 4.78 13.13
C LEU A 188 7.89 5.73 14.33
N SER A 189 6.78 5.75 15.06
CA SER A 189 6.58 6.57 16.26
C SER A 189 5.88 5.75 17.34
N ASP A 190 5.63 6.35 18.50
CA ASP A 190 4.83 5.73 19.56
C ASP A 190 3.40 5.39 19.13
N ALA A 191 2.87 6.10 18.12
CA ALA A 191 1.55 5.84 17.53
C ALA A 191 1.56 4.63 16.57
N GLY A 192 2.73 4.10 16.23
CA GLY A 192 2.92 2.99 15.31
C GLY A 192 3.68 3.40 14.04
N LEU A 193 3.53 2.56 13.02
CA LEU A 193 4.17 2.72 11.71
C LEU A 193 3.19 3.37 10.72
N SER A 194 3.65 4.38 10.00
CA SER A 194 2.96 4.97 8.85
C SER A 194 3.85 4.89 7.61
N ILE A 195 3.20 4.91 6.44
CA ILE A 195 3.86 4.94 5.12
C ILE A 195 3.77 6.36 4.60
N ALA A 196 4.87 6.90 4.09
CA ALA A 196 4.94 8.30 3.67
C ALA A 196 3.97 8.65 2.53
N SER A 197 3.74 7.74 1.59
CA SER A 197 2.81 7.94 0.48
C SER A 197 1.34 7.93 0.89
N ARG A 198 1.01 7.40 2.07
CA ARG A 198 -0.37 7.08 2.44
C ARG A 198 -1.19 8.34 2.70
N GLY A 199 -2.29 8.50 1.96
CA GLY A 199 -3.21 9.65 2.04
C GLY A 199 -2.77 10.85 1.20
N GLU A 200 -1.61 10.80 0.55
CA GLU A 200 -1.05 11.95 -0.18
C GLU A 200 -1.84 12.28 -1.46
N SER A 201 -2.52 11.30 -2.08
CA SER A 201 -3.35 11.55 -3.26
C SER A 201 -4.51 12.52 -2.98
N GLU A 202 -5.10 12.47 -1.79
CA GLU A 202 -6.16 13.39 -1.35
C GLU A 202 -5.62 14.81 -1.18
N GLY A 203 -4.45 14.95 -0.53
CA GLY A 203 -3.79 16.24 -0.35
C GLY A 203 -3.45 16.92 -1.69
N LEU A 204 -2.92 16.15 -2.65
CA LEU A 204 -2.64 16.62 -4.01
C LEU A 204 -3.93 17.06 -4.73
N PHE A 205 -5.01 16.29 -4.61
CA PHE A 205 -6.29 16.62 -5.23
C PHE A 205 -6.86 17.93 -4.67
N GLU A 206 -6.86 18.10 -3.35
CA GLU A 206 -7.31 19.34 -2.72
C GLU A 206 -6.45 20.54 -3.10
N GLN A 207 -5.13 20.37 -3.25
CA GLN A 207 -4.25 21.43 -3.75
C GLN A 207 -4.63 21.88 -5.17
N VAL A 208 -4.93 20.92 -6.06
CA VAL A 208 -5.37 21.23 -7.43
C VAL A 208 -6.73 21.92 -7.42
N LYS A 209 -7.69 21.42 -6.64
CA LYS A 209 -9.00 22.08 -6.50
C LYS A 209 -8.88 23.52 -6.03
N ASN A 210 -8.05 23.78 -5.02
CA ASN A 210 -7.78 25.13 -4.54
C ASN A 210 -7.14 26.01 -5.64
N THR A 211 -6.17 25.48 -6.37
CA THR A 211 -5.47 26.21 -7.44
C THR A 211 -6.39 26.57 -8.60
N LEU A 212 -7.33 25.68 -8.92
CA LEU A 212 -8.32 25.86 -10.00
C LEU A 212 -9.60 26.57 -9.54
N GLY A 213 -9.72 26.94 -8.26
CA GLY A 213 -10.91 27.61 -7.72
C GLY A 213 -12.16 26.72 -7.67
N LEU A 214 -11.97 25.40 -7.57
CA LEU A 214 -13.04 24.39 -7.54
C LEU A 214 -13.56 24.09 -6.13
N THR A 215 -13.02 24.74 -5.10
CA THR A 215 -13.56 24.62 -3.75
C THR A 215 -14.89 25.33 -3.67
N SER A 216 -15.95 24.59 -3.41
CA SER A 216 -17.26 25.15 -3.09
C SER A 216 -17.12 26.09 -1.88
N GLU A 217 -17.35 27.39 -2.09
CA GLU A 217 -17.78 28.27 -1.02
C GLU A 217 -18.98 27.60 -0.33
N GLU A 218 -18.88 27.36 0.97
CA GLU A 218 -20.01 26.96 1.79
C GLU A 218 -21.16 27.96 1.58
N ALA A 219 -22.32 27.47 1.17
CA ALA A 219 -23.58 28.19 1.15
C ALA A 219 -24.63 27.45 1.97
#